data_AF-A0A944TRE2-F1
#
_entry.id   AF-A0A944TRE2-F1
#
_cell.length_a   1.000
_cell.length_b   1.000
_cell.length_c   1.000
_cell.angle_alpha   90.00
_cell.angle_beta   90.00
_cell.angle_gamma   90.00
#
_symmetry.space_group_name_H-M   'P 1'
#
loop_
_entity.id
_entity.type
_entity.pdbx_description
1 polymer ?
#
loop_
_entity_poly.entity_id
_entity_poly.type
_entity_poly.pdbx_seq_one_letter_code
_entity_poly.pdbx_strand_id
1 'polypeptide(L)' 'MSFESDFKFERFEEYFGDIKQVKKLIDNCGVCGSKLILSHLSDYKNLFVQETARCPECGSNDRKMIHVLN' A
#
# COMPACT_ATOMS: atom_id res chain seq x y z
N MET A 1 -24.13 6.99 3.87
CA MET A 1 -22.99 6.26 3.26
C MET A 1 -21.74 6.71 4.00
N SER A 2 -21.35 5.98 5.03
CA SER A 2 -20.12 6.24 5.77
C SER A 2 -18.94 5.92 4.85
N PHE A 3 -18.27 6.95 4.34
CA PHE A 3 -16.97 6.82 3.70
C PHE A 3 -15.95 6.50 4.79
N GLU A 4 -15.91 5.25 5.26
CA GLU A 4 -14.74 4.73 5.96
C GLU A 4 -13.66 4.50 4.90
N SER A 5 -12.97 5.58 4.56
CA SER A 5 -11.75 5.50 3.80
C SER A 5 -10.67 5.02 4.76
N ASP A 6 -10.55 3.70 4.93
CA ASP A 6 -9.54 3.03 5.79
C ASP A 6 -8.12 3.19 5.24
N PHE A 7 -7.68 4.43 5.02
CA PHE A 7 -6.29 4.74 4.77
C PHE A 7 -5.53 4.57 6.08
N LYS A 8 -4.56 3.66 6.09
CA LYS A 8 -3.67 3.45 7.23
C LYS A 8 -2.37 4.20 7.01
N PHE A 9 -1.83 4.81 8.06
CA PHE A 9 -0.47 5.34 8.00
C PHE A 9 0.54 4.20 7.86
N GLU A 10 1.55 4.41 7.02
CA GLU A 10 2.64 3.45 6.88
C GLU A 10 3.37 3.27 8.22
N ARG A 11 3.55 2.01 8.62
CA ARG A 11 4.37 1.63 9.78
C ARG A 11 5.51 0.75 9.30
N PHE A 12 6.74 1.22 9.46
CA PHE A 12 7.93 0.47 9.04
C PHE A 12 8.14 -0.83 9.83
N GLU A 13 7.52 -0.94 11.00
CA GLU A 13 7.53 -2.12 11.86
C GLU A 13 6.93 -3.36 11.17
N GLU A 14 6.08 -3.17 10.16
CA GLU A 14 5.45 -4.27 9.40
C GLU A 14 6.42 -4.90 8.38
N TYR A 15 7.53 -4.22 8.06
CA TYR A 15 8.52 -4.70 7.10
C TYR A 15 9.66 -5.39 7.82
N PHE A 16 9.66 -6.73 7.80
CA PHE A 16 10.72 -7.54 8.40
C PHE A 16 11.35 -8.48 7.36
N GLY A 17 12.69 -8.55 7.34
CA GLY A 17 13.46 -9.48 6.52
C GLY A 17 14.40 -8.81 5.52
N ASP A 18 14.89 -9.60 4.56
CA ASP A 18 15.80 -9.14 3.51
C ASP A 18 15.11 -8.19 2.52
N ILE A 19 15.89 -7.36 1.83
CA ILE A 19 15.40 -6.46 0.76
C ILE A 19 14.48 -7.18 -0.24
N LYS A 20 14.83 -8.41 -0.63
CA LYS A 20 14.01 -9.20 -1.58
C LYS A 20 12.68 -9.63 -0.99
N GLN A 21 12.63 -9.89 0.31
CA GLN A 21 11.42 -10.29 1.03
C GLN A 21 10.51 -9.08 1.23
N VAL A 22 11.05 -7.97 1.73
CA VAL A 22 10.31 -6.71 1.90
C VAL A 22 9.74 -6.22 0.58
N LYS A 23 10.53 -6.26 -0.50
CA LYS A 23 10.04 -5.88 -1.84
C LYS A 23 8.89 -6.76 -2.32
N LYS A 24 8.92 -8.07 -2.04
CA LYS A 24 7.79 -8.95 -2.35
C LYS A 24 6.56 -8.65 -1.51
N LEU A 25 6.72 -8.29 -0.24
CA LEU A 25 5.60 -7.91 0.62
C LEU A 25 4.90 -6.64 0.13
N ILE A 26 5.64 -5.70 -0.45
CA ILE A 26 5.11 -4.45 -1.01
C ILE A 26 4.49 -4.70 -2.39
N ASP A 27 5.21 -5.37 -3.29
CA ASP A 27 4.84 -5.46 -4.70
C ASP A 27 3.83 -6.58 -5.01
N ASN A 28 3.70 -7.61 -4.16
CA ASN A 28 2.90 -8.80 -4.46
C ASN A 28 1.70 -8.95 -3.52
N CYS A 29 0.64 -9.56 -4.04
CA CYS A 29 -0.52 -9.93 -3.25
C CYS A 29 -0.18 -11.04 -2.26
N GLY A 30 -0.51 -10.84 -0.98
CA GLY A 30 -0.32 -11.86 0.06
C GLY A 30 -1.20 -13.11 -0.09
N VAL A 31 -2.20 -13.08 -0.98
CA VAL A 31 -3.13 -14.21 -1.22
C VAL A 31 -2.70 -15.01 -2.45
N CYS A 32 -2.60 -14.37 -3.62
CA CYS A 32 -2.32 -15.07 -4.89
C CYS A 32 -0.87 -14.95 -5.37
N GLY A 33 -0.05 -14.08 -4.76
CA GLY A 33 1.33 -13.85 -5.17
C GLY A 33 1.50 -13.00 -6.44
N SER A 34 0.41 -12.63 -7.12
CA SER A 34 0.45 -11.76 -8.29
C SER A 34 0.89 -10.34 -7.95
N LYS A 35 1.50 -9.65 -8.92
CA LYS A 35 1.97 -8.28 -8.75
C LYS A 35 0.78 -7.32 -8.58
N LEU A 36 0.85 -6.48 -7.56
CA LEU A 36 -0.14 -5.45 -7.24
C LEU A 36 0.05 -4.24 -8.16
N ILE A 37 -1.07 -3.59 -8.47
CA ILE A 37 -1.09 -2.29 -9.14
C ILE A 37 -1.14 -1.24 -8.03
N LEU A 38 -0.06 -0.47 -7.90
CA LEU A 38 0.07 0.64 -6.96
C LEU A 38 -0.26 1.95 -7.66
N SER A 39 -1.09 2.78 -7.04
CA SER A 39 -1.44 4.12 -7.51
C SER A 39 -1.18 5.14 -6.40
N HIS A 40 -0.29 6.08 -6.66
CA HIS A 40 0.12 7.13 -5.74
C HIS A 40 -0.52 8.48 -6.12
N LEU A 41 -1.14 9.13 -5.15
CA LEU A 41 -1.62 10.51 -5.24
C LEU A 41 -0.86 11.36 -4.23
N SER A 42 0.02 12.22 -4.74
CA SER A 42 0.87 13.08 -3.91
C SER A 42 0.18 14.41 -3.60
N ASP A 43 0.05 14.74 -2.31
CA ASP A 43 -0.36 16.06 -1.82
C ASP A 43 0.85 16.77 -1.21
N TYR A 44 1.46 17.65 -2.00
CA TYR A 44 2.62 18.43 -1.58
C TYR A 44 2.27 19.57 -0.61
N LYS A 45 0.98 19.94 -0.48
CA LYS A 45 0.57 20.99 0.46
C LYS A 45 0.59 20.47 1.89
N ASN A 46 0.14 19.23 2.08
CA ASN A 46 0.09 18.58 3.39
C ASN A 46 1.24 17.57 3.60
N LEU A 47 2.13 17.40 2.61
CA LEU A 47 3.28 16.49 2.66
C LEU A 47 2.88 15.02 2.90
N PHE A 48 1.79 14.59 2.24
CA PHE A 48 1.31 13.21 2.30
C PHE A 48 1.22 12.60 0.89
N VAL A 49 1.50 11.30 0.78
CA VAL A 49 1.22 10.51 -0.42
C VAL A 49 0.19 9.46 -0.08
N GLN A 50 -0.94 9.48 -0.78
CA GLN A 50 -1.95 8.44 -0.69
C GLN A 50 -1.59 7.33 -1.67
N GLU A 51 -1.30 6.14 -1.18
CA GLU A 51 -1.08 4.95 -1.99
C GLU A 51 -2.32 4.07 -1.95
N THR A 52 -2.71 3.55 -3.11
CA THR A 52 -3.72 2.49 -3.21
C THR A 52 -3.14 1.32 -4.00
N ALA A 53 -3.19 0.12 -3.42
CA ALA A 53 -2.78 -1.13 -4.04
C ALA A 53 -4.01 -1.96 -4.37
N ARG A 54 -4.09 -2.49 -5.59
CA ARG A 54 -5.14 -3.43 -6.00
C ARG A 54 -4.54 -4.64 -6.68
N CYS A 55 -5.08 -5.82 -6.42
CA CYS A 55 -4.71 -7.03 -7.14
C CYS A 55 -5.62 -7.24 -8.37
N PRO A 56 -5.07 -7.28 -9.60
CA PRO A 56 -5.88 -7.49 -10.81
C PRO A 56 -6.47 -8.91 -10.91
N GLU A 57 -5.82 -9.90 -10.30
CA GLU A 57 -6.20 -11.31 -10.44
C GLU A 57 -7.27 -11.73 -9.43
N CYS A 58 -7.06 -11.44 -8.13
CA CYS A 58 -7.93 -11.94 -7.07
C CYS A 58 -8.89 -10.90 -6.49
N GLY A 59 -8.68 -9.61 -6.78
CA GLY A 59 -9.54 -8.49 -6.31
C GLY A 59 -9.69 -8.35 -4.79
N SER A 60 -8.96 -9.14 -4.00
CA SER A 60 -9.17 -9.30 -2.56
C SER A 60 -8.19 -8.49 -1.71
N ASN A 61 -7.11 -7.99 -2.32
CA ASN A 61 -6.08 -7.23 -1.62
C ASN A 61 -6.13 -5.76 -2.05
N ASP A 62 -7.03 -5.02 -1.43
CA ASP A 62 -7.15 -3.56 -1.56
C ASP A 62 -6.46 -2.90 -0.36
N ARG A 63 -5.19 -2.51 -0.52
CA ARG A 63 -4.44 -1.78 0.51
C ARG A 63 -4.55 -0.29 0.23
N LYS A 64 -4.89 0.51 1.25
CA LYS A 64 -4.90 1.97 1.17
C LYS A 64 -3.98 2.51 2.24
N MET A 65 -2.95 3.25 1.84
CA MET A 65 -1.94 3.77 2.74
C MET A 65 -1.70 5.26 2.57
N ILE A 66 -1.23 5.88 3.64
CA ILE A 66 -0.70 7.24 3.64
C ILE A 66 0.77 7.17 4.03
N HIS A 67 1.62 7.67 3.14
CA HIS A 67 3.03 7.93 3.41
C HIS A 67 3.21 9.40 3.79
N VAL A 68 3.98 9.67 4.84
CA VAL A 68 4.33 11.03 5.26
C VAL A 68 5.69 11.39 4.67
N LEU A 69 5.82 12.55 4.04
CA LEU A 69 7.03 12.98 3.33
C LEU A 69 8.04 13.73 4.21
N ASN A 70 7.90 13.71 5.54
CA ASN A 70 8.67 14.54 6.48
C ASN A 70 9.72 13.75 7.28
#